data_AF-A0A9X8DXW6-F1
#
_entry.id   AF-A0A9X8DXW6-F1
#
_cell.length_a   1.000
_cell.length_b   1.000
_cell.length_c   1.000
_cell.angle_alpha   90.00
_cell.angle_beta   90.00
_cell.angle_gamma   90.00
#
_symmetry.space_group_name_H-M   'P 1'
#
loop_
_entity.id
_entity.type
_entity.pdbx_description
1 polymer ?
#
loop_
_entity_poly.entity_id
_entity_poly.type
_entity_poly.pdbx_seq_one_letter_code
_entity_poly.pdbx_strand_id
1 'polypeptide(L)'
;MQPSSFLLASFLVVMSVTSGTSAQNCSAQGKNVTATGFVMDNYCIDLGNLMDNPTVKTLEGPEVHSIHCLVDLKPCVDSLYTLLAPPENGSKLYTVKYQLGAAGSALAKNYAENARLLGGEKGFTATVTGVDDGTPELKCVELSKTVEVDGKPLTLSSVSAVPSTAAPSTTAAPSTTAVSGAPNATTTPTTTTTDSATTASPAASSAKPLALPCVATAIGIVGLSLTL
;
A
#
# COMPACT_ATOMS: atom_id res chain seq x y z
N MET A 1 51.29 59.66 -36.95
CA MET A 1 51.32 58.20 -36.70
C MET A 1 50.63 57.94 -35.37
N GLN A 2 49.87 56.85 -35.26
CA GLN A 2 49.09 56.48 -34.06
C GLN A 2 50.04 56.07 -32.90
N PRO A 3 49.58 56.10 -31.64
CA PRO A 3 48.86 54.92 -31.13
C PRO A 3 47.58 55.25 -30.34
N SER A 4 46.63 54.31 -30.38
CA SER A 4 45.34 54.39 -29.71
C SER A 4 45.36 53.54 -28.46
N SER A 5 45.01 54.10 -27.31
CA SER A 5 44.90 53.37 -26.04
C SER A 5 43.44 53.06 -25.72
N PHE A 6 42.93 51.93 -26.22
CA PHE A 6 41.64 51.38 -25.79
C PHE A 6 41.83 50.51 -24.55
N LEU A 7 41.50 51.05 -23.37
CA LEU A 7 41.38 50.26 -22.14
C LEU A 7 40.03 49.53 -22.13
N LEU A 8 40.05 48.27 -22.58
CA LEU A 8 38.93 47.34 -22.42
C LEU A 8 38.88 46.83 -20.97
N ALA A 9 38.02 47.42 -20.15
CA ALA A 9 37.71 46.91 -18.82
C ALA A 9 36.80 45.67 -18.94
N SER A 10 37.40 44.48 -18.97
CA SER A 10 36.67 43.21 -18.92
C SER A 10 36.00 43.00 -17.56
N PHE A 11 34.73 43.41 -17.44
CA PHE A 11 33.88 43.08 -16.29
C PHE A 11 33.49 41.60 -16.34
N LEU A 12 34.24 40.76 -15.63
CA LEU A 12 33.99 39.33 -15.54
C LEU A 12 32.91 39.08 -14.47
N VAL A 13 31.65 39.07 -14.89
CA VAL A 13 30.50 38.78 -14.01
C VAL A 13 30.51 37.30 -13.63
N VAL A 14 31.00 37.00 -12.43
CA VAL A 14 30.88 35.66 -11.83
C VAL A 14 29.43 35.47 -11.39
N MET A 15 28.61 34.84 -12.23
CA MET A 15 27.30 34.35 -11.81
C MET A 15 27.47 33.13 -10.91
N SER A 16 27.56 33.37 -9.60
CA SER A 16 27.51 32.33 -8.58
C SER A 16 26.16 31.61 -8.64
N VAL A 17 26.12 30.46 -9.32
CA VAL A 17 24.98 29.53 -9.27
C VAL A 17 24.90 28.90 -7.89
N THR A 18 24.23 29.57 -6.96
CA THR A 18 23.85 28.96 -5.68
C THR A 18 22.82 27.88 -5.96
N SER A 19 23.26 26.63 -5.94
CA SER A 19 22.40 25.44 -6.00
C SER A 19 21.57 25.34 -4.71
N GLY A 20 20.55 26.18 -4.61
CA GLY A 20 19.52 26.06 -3.59
C GLY A 20 18.78 24.76 -3.82
N THR A 21 18.87 23.84 -2.85
CA THR A 21 17.97 22.69 -2.78
C THR A 21 16.55 23.23 -2.65
N SER A 22 15.79 23.18 -3.75
CA SER A 22 14.38 23.51 -3.74
C SER A 22 13.65 22.50 -2.86
N ALA A 23 13.35 22.88 -1.62
CA ALA A 23 12.24 22.28 -0.91
C ALA A 23 11.03 22.39 -1.84
N GLN A 24 10.43 21.25 -2.17
CA GLN A 24 9.31 21.22 -3.10
C GLN A 24 8.11 21.72 -2.32
N ASN A 25 7.78 23.01 -2.44
CA ASN A 25 6.73 23.67 -1.67
C ASN A 25 5.37 23.02 -1.93
N CYS A 26 5.07 21.99 -1.15
CA CYS A 26 3.80 21.30 -1.19
C CYS A 26 2.72 22.23 -0.64
N SER A 27 1.66 22.45 -1.41
CA SER A 27 0.60 23.42 -1.11
C SER A 27 -0.61 22.80 -0.39
N ALA A 28 -0.46 21.64 0.24
CA ALA A 28 -1.54 21.03 1.00
C ALA A 28 -1.79 21.80 2.29
N GLN A 29 -3.06 21.91 2.68
CA GLN A 29 -3.48 22.57 3.92
C GLN A 29 -3.80 21.50 4.96
N GLY A 30 -3.26 21.63 6.18
CA GLY A 30 -3.47 20.64 7.22
C GLY A 30 -2.47 20.77 8.37
N LYS A 31 -2.35 19.72 9.18
CA LYS A 31 -1.39 19.61 10.26
C LYS A 31 -0.13 18.90 9.76
N ASN A 32 1.04 19.46 9.99
CA ASN A 32 2.28 18.71 9.80
C ASN A 32 2.35 17.59 10.85
N VAL A 33 2.47 16.35 10.39
CA VAL A 33 2.57 15.16 11.22
C VAL A 33 3.86 14.41 10.91
N THR A 34 4.32 13.62 11.86
CA THR A 34 5.40 12.63 11.65
C THR A 34 5.01 11.35 12.38
N ALA A 35 5.12 10.22 11.69
CA ALA A 35 4.71 8.92 12.18
C ALA A 35 5.71 7.85 11.74
N THR A 36 5.93 6.85 12.59
CA THR A 36 6.79 5.70 12.31
C THR A 36 5.95 4.43 12.36
N GLY A 37 6.17 3.53 11.42
CA GLY A 37 5.46 2.26 11.35
C GLY A 37 5.87 1.43 10.14
N PHE A 38 5.33 0.22 10.06
CA PHE A 38 5.52 -0.65 8.90
C PHE A 38 4.85 -0.04 7.67
N VAL A 39 5.51 -0.11 6.52
CA VAL A 39 4.89 0.19 5.22
C VAL A 39 4.42 -1.12 4.60
N MET A 40 3.16 -1.17 4.22
CA MET A 40 2.51 -2.35 3.65
C MET A 40 1.67 -1.96 2.44
N ASP A 41 1.60 -2.83 1.44
CA ASP A 41 0.73 -2.66 0.28
C ASP A 41 -0.73 -2.99 0.57
N ASN A 42 -1.64 -2.27 -0.10
CA ASN A 42 -3.08 -2.49 0.09
C ASN A 42 -3.49 -3.90 -0.36
N TYR A 43 -2.87 -4.48 -1.40
CA TYR A 43 -3.23 -5.81 -1.89
C TYR A 43 -3.03 -6.91 -0.84
N CYS A 44 -1.89 -6.93 -0.14
CA CYS A 44 -1.68 -7.84 0.98
C CYS A 44 -2.66 -7.55 2.14
N ILE A 45 -2.96 -6.29 2.45
CA ILE A 45 -3.97 -5.95 3.48
C ILE A 45 -5.35 -6.53 3.11
N ASP A 46 -5.81 -6.29 1.88
CA ASP A 46 -7.11 -6.72 1.36
C ASP A 46 -7.21 -8.25 1.21
N LEU A 47 -6.10 -8.93 0.91
CA LEU A 47 -6.00 -10.40 0.88
C LEU A 47 -6.07 -11.03 2.30
N GLY A 48 -5.79 -10.24 3.34
CA GLY A 48 -5.82 -10.66 4.75
C GLY A 48 -4.64 -11.52 5.21
N ASN A 49 -3.87 -12.11 4.27
CA ASN A 49 -2.62 -12.84 4.53
C ASN A 49 -1.53 -12.36 3.55
N LEU A 50 -0.26 -12.54 3.93
CA LEU A 50 0.86 -12.15 3.07
C LEU A 50 0.88 -13.02 1.81
N MET A 51 1.06 -12.40 0.64
CA MET A 51 1.00 -13.08 -0.66
C MET A 51 2.09 -14.16 -0.82
N ASP A 52 3.27 -13.91 -0.27
CA ASP A 52 4.43 -14.80 -0.26
C ASP A 52 4.47 -15.75 0.96
N ASN A 53 3.76 -15.40 2.04
CA ASN A 53 3.60 -16.24 3.23
C ASN A 53 2.14 -16.29 3.70
N PRO A 54 1.27 -17.09 3.05
CA PRO A 54 -0.17 -17.12 3.32
C PRO A 54 -0.54 -17.72 4.68
N THR A 55 0.43 -18.14 5.50
CA THR A 55 0.21 -18.59 6.88
C THR A 55 0.18 -17.44 7.89
N VAL A 56 0.64 -16.26 7.48
CA VAL A 56 0.72 -15.06 8.32
C VAL A 56 -0.32 -14.05 7.88
N LYS A 57 -1.17 -13.62 8.82
CA LYS A 57 -2.11 -12.53 8.63
C LYS A 57 -1.37 -11.20 8.61
N THR A 58 -1.76 -10.34 7.68
CA THR A 58 -1.03 -9.11 7.36
C THR A 58 -0.97 -8.10 8.49
N LEU A 59 -2.10 -7.83 9.14
CA LEU A 59 -2.18 -6.91 10.26
C LEU A 59 -1.77 -7.54 11.60
N GLU A 60 -1.42 -8.84 11.67
CA GLU A 60 -0.88 -9.48 12.89
C GLU A 60 0.65 -9.63 12.85
N GLY A 61 1.26 -9.74 11.66
CA GLY A 61 2.70 -9.95 11.48
C GLY A 61 3.33 -9.14 10.33
N PRO A 62 3.23 -7.80 10.29
CA PRO A 62 3.85 -6.98 9.24
C PRO A 62 5.39 -7.05 9.25
N GLU A 63 6.01 -7.46 10.36
CA GLU A 63 7.46 -7.62 10.48
C GLU A 63 8.06 -8.75 9.63
N VAL A 64 7.22 -9.69 9.15
CA VAL A 64 7.64 -10.73 8.20
C VAL A 64 7.14 -10.49 6.77
N HIS A 65 6.54 -9.33 6.49
CA HIS A 65 6.22 -8.92 5.12
C HIS A 65 7.49 -8.70 4.31
N SER A 66 7.70 -9.48 3.24
CA SER A 66 8.90 -9.40 2.42
C SER A 66 8.97 -8.11 1.60
N ILE A 67 10.18 -7.56 1.47
CA ILE A 67 10.46 -6.49 0.52
C ILE A 67 10.17 -6.93 -0.92
N HIS A 68 10.23 -8.23 -1.25
CA HIS A 68 9.84 -8.75 -2.56
C HIS A 68 8.42 -8.30 -2.98
N CYS A 69 7.47 -8.39 -2.05
CA CYS A 69 6.09 -7.91 -2.26
C CYS A 69 6.07 -6.39 -2.45
N LEU A 70 6.84 -5.64 -1.66
CA LEU A 70 6.93 -4.18 -1.80
C LEU A 70 7.56 -3.70 -3.12
N VAL A 71 8.44 -4.46 -3.79
CA VAL A 71 9.24 -3.92 -4.91
C VAL A 71 9.11 -4.65 -6.25
N ASP A 72 8.83 -5.95 -6.25
CA ASP A 72 8.82 -6.79 -7.46
C ASP A 72 7.40 -7.26 -7.85
N LEU A 73 6.54 -7.57 -6.86
CA LEU A 73 5.20 -8.07 -7.15
C LEU A 73 4.28 -6.95 -7.63
N LYS A 74 3.99 -6.97 -8.94
CA LYS A 74 3.12 -5.98 -9.58
C LYS A 74 1.77 -5.73 -8.89
N PRO A 75 0.97 -6.72 -8.42
CA PRO A 75 -0.29 -6.42 -7.73
C PRO A 75 -0.06 -5.61 -6.43
N CYS A 76 0.96 -5.96 -5.64
CA CYS A 76 1.34 -5.24 -4.42
C CYS A 76 1.80 -3.81 -4.74
N VAL A 77 2.73 -3.64 -5.68
CA VAL A 77 3.23 -2.34 -6.14
C VAL A 77 2.12 -1.44 -6.70
N ASP A 78 1.27 -1.98 -7.57
CA ASP A 78 0.18 -1.22 -8.22
C ASP A 78 -0.93 -0.84 -7.23
N SER A 79 -1.10 -1.60 -6.15
CA SER A 79 -2.10 -1.31 -5.11
C SER A 79 -1.75 -0.11 -4.23
N LEU A 80 -0.55 0.47 -4.37
CA LEU A 80 0.01 1.50 -3.51
C LEU A 80 0.17 1.04 -2.04
N TYR A 81 0.83 1.87 -1.23
CA TYR A 81 1.18 1.52 0.14
C TYR A 81 0.50 2.40 1.20
N THR A 82 0.52 1.86 2.41
CA THR A 82 -0.03 2.41 3.64
C THR A 82 1.06 2.44 4.69
N LEU A 83 0.97 3.37 5.63
CA LEU A 83 1.73 3.34 6.88
C LEU A 83 0.83 2.78 7.98
N LEU A 84 1.29 1.74 8.67
CA LEU A 84 0.57 1.12 9.77
C LEU A 84 0.88 1.80 11.11
N ALA A 85 -0.14 1.99 11.95
CA ALA A 85 0.02 2.31 13.37
C ALA A 85 0.17 1.00 14.19
N PRO A 86 0.95 1.03 15.29
CA PRO A 86 1.07 -0.10 16.20
C PRO A 86 -0.28 -0.45 16.85
N PRO A 87 -0.49 -1.69 17.30
CA PRO A 87 -1.73 -2.10 17.94
C PRO A 87 -2.06 -1.29 19.20
N GLU A 88 -3.29 -0.81 19.32
CA GLU A 88 -3.78 -0.09 20.49
C GLU A 88 -4.60 -1.00 21.44
N ASN A 89 -4.78 -0.56 22.69
CA ASN A 89 -5.72 -1.14 23.65
C ASN A 89 -5.60 -2.67 23.90
N GLY A 90 -4.38 -3.21 23.83
CA GLY A 90 -4.11 -4.65 24.02
C GLY A 90 -4.48 -5.52 22.82
N SER A 91 -4.83 -4.91 21.67
CA SER A 91 -4.94 -5.60 20.39
C SER A 91 -3.59 -6.22 19.97
N LYS A 92 -3.65 -7.22 19.09
CA LYS A 92 -2.51 -7.71 18.31
C LYS A 92 -2.48 -7.18 16.88
N LEU A 93 -3.56 -6.50 16.47
CA LEU A 93 -3.74 -6.01 15.11
C LEU A 93 -3.20 -4.59 14.97
N TYR A 94 -2.27 -4.42 14.04
CA TYR A 94 -1.91 -3.12 13.48
C TYR A 94 -3.11 -2.52 12.73
N THR A 95 -3.14 -1.20 12.61
CA THR A 95 -4.20 -0.49 11.88
C THR A 95 -3.59 0.41 10.81
N VAL A 96 -4.31 0.65 9.71
CA VAL A 96 -3.88 1.65 8.72
C VAL A 96 -3.93 3.04 9.36
N LYS A 97 -2.79 3.72 9.41
CA LYS A 97 -2.69 5.09 9.91
C LYS A 97 -2.91 6.12 8.79
N TYR A 98 -2.22 5.91 7.67
CA TYR A 98 -2.28 6.78 6.49
C TYR A 98 -2.08 5.97 5.21
N GLN A 99 -2.85 6.28 4.17
CA GLN A 99 -2.47 5.96 2.79
C GLN A 99 -1.33 6.88 2.38
N LEU A 100 -0.31 6.35 1.70
CA LEU A 100 0.83 7.15 1.22
C LEU A 100 0.58 7.79 -0.16
N GLY A 101 -0.54 7.43 -0.81
CA GLY A 101 -0.88 7.88 -2.16
C GLY A 101 0.16 7.49 -3.21
N ALA A 102 0.02 7.97 -4.44
CA ALA A 102 0.96 7.64 -5.51
C ALA A 102 2.39 8.18 -5.24
N ALA A 103 2.51 9.41 -4.74
CA ALA A 103 3.80 10.05 -4.48
C ALA A 103 4.56 9.40 -3.31
N GLY A 104 3.90 9.20 -2.16
CA GLY A 104 4.52 8.56 -1.01
C GLY A 104 4.82 7.08 -1.25
N SER A 105 3.99 6.37 -2.02
CA SER A 105 4.28 4.98 -2.40
C SER A 105 5.48 4.89 -3.33
N ALA A 106 5.66 5.81 -4.29
CA ALA A 106 6.86 5.85 -5.13
C ALA A 106 8.15 6.05 -4.30
N LEU A 107 8.11 6.91 -3.27
CA LEU A 107 9.23 7.08 -2.34
C LEU A 107 9.49 5.81 -1.53
N ALA A 108 8.46 5.25 -0.91
CA ALA A 108 8.58 4.03 -0.11
C ALA A 108 9.08 2.83 -0.94
N LYS A 109 8.64 2.69 -2.20
CA LYS A 109 9.15 1.65 -3.12
C LYS A 109 10.65 1.82 -3.30
N ASN A 110 11.10 3.04 -3.59
CA ASN A 110 12.51 3.27 -3.85
C ASN A 110 13.38 3.10 -2.58
N TYR A 111 12.86 3.48 -1.41
CA TYR A 111 13.54 3.21 -0.15
C TYR A 111 13.63 1.70 0.14
N ALA A 112 12.57 0.93 -0.14
CA ALA A 112 12.57 -0.53 -0.02
C ALA A 112 13.55 -1.19 -1.03
N GLU A 113 13.63 -0.69 -2.27
CA GLU A 113 14.62 -1.13 -3.26
C GLU A 113 16.06 -0.91 -2.76
N ASN A 114 16.36 0.29 -2.22
CA ASN A 114 17.67 0.59 -1.66
C ASN A 114 17.98 -0.24 -0.41
N ALA A 115 16.99 -0.48 0.47
CA ALA A 115 17.17 -1.34 1.63
C ALA A 115 17.48 -2.80 1.22
N ARG A 116 16.83 -3.31 0.17
CA ARG A 116 17.16 -4.62 -0.42
C ARG A 116 18.58 -4.69 -0.96
N LEU A 117 19.07 -3.63 -1.62
CA LEU A 117 20.46 -3.57 -2.08
C LEU A 117 21.48 -3.58 -0.93
N LEU A 118 21.08 -3.19 0.28
CA LEU A 118 21.86 -3.28 1.51
C LEU A 118 21.66 -4.60 2.28
N GLY A 119 20.95 -5.57 1.72
CA GLY A 119 20.72 -6.89 2.31
C GLY A 119 19.48 -7.02 3.20
N GLY A 120 18.56 -6.04 3.16
CA GLY A 120 17.27 -6.14 3.84
C GLY A 120 16.29 -7.07 3.11
N GLU A 121 15.56 -7.90 3.85
CA GLU A 121 14.65 -8.92 3.33
C GLU A 121 13.17 -8.64 3.63
N LYS A 122 12.83 -8.20 4.84
CA LYS A 122 11.44 -8.16 5.35
C LYS A 122 11.24 -7.16 6.49
N GLY A 123 9.98 -6.83 6.77
CA GLY A 123 9.59 -5.97 7.88
C GLY A 123 10.08 -4.54 7.71
N PHE A 124 9.68 -3.90 6.61
CA PHE A 124 10.11 -2.54 6.27
C PHE A 124 9.32 -1.50 7.07
N THR A 125 10.02 -0.83 7.99
CA THR A 125 9.54 0.27 8.83
C THR A 125 10.13 1.58 8.34
N ALA A 126 9.29 2.61 8.17
CA ALA A 126 9.72 3.95 7.79
C ALA A 126 9.17 5.00 8.76
N THR A 127 9.96 6.06 8.99
CA THR A 127 9.47 7.31 9.58
C THR A 127 9.08 8.25 8.45
N VAL A 128 7.80 8.60 8.42
CA VAL A 128 7.17 9.41 7.38
C VAL A 128 6.71 10.74 7.96
N THR A 129 7.03 11.83 7.27
CA THR A 129 6.55 13.19 7.56
C THR A 129 5.61 13.63 6.44
N GLY A 130 4.59 14.43 6.75
CA GLY A 130 3.68 14.97 5.76
C GLY A 130 2.61 15.89 6.35
N VAL A 131 1.61 16.23 5.54
CA VAL A 131 0.46 17.06 5.91
C VAL A 131 -0.78 16.20 6.01
N ASP A 132 -1.36 16.16 7.20
CA ASP A 132 -2.67 15.56 7.51
C ASP A 132 -3.76 16.63 7.31
N ASP A 133 -4.52 16.51 6.23
CA ASP A 133 -5.63 17.38 5.85
C ASP A 133 -7.00 16.91 6.41
N GLY A 134 -6.99 15.88 7.28
CA GLY A 134 -8.18 15.19 7.77
C GLY A 134 -8.71 14.09 6.83
N THR A 135 -8.06 13.84 5.69
CA THR A 135 -8.35 12.66 4.85
C THR A 135 -7.44 11.47 5.23
N PRO A 136 -7.78 10.23 4.83
CA PRO A 136 -6.92 9.08 5.07
C PRO A 136 -5.58 9.10 4.33
N GLU A 137 -5.40 9.96 3.32
CA GLU A 137 -4.16 10.02 2.53
C GLU A 137 -3.25 11.16 2.99
N LEU A 138 -2.06 10.83 3.45
CA LEU A 138 -1.07 11.80 3.86
C LEU A 138 -0.56 12.58 2.64
N LYS A 139 -0.62 13.92 2.70
CA LYS A 139 -0.09 14.79 1.65
C LYS A 139 1.37 15.14 1.92
N CYS A 140 2.09 15.64 0.93
CA CYS A 140 3.45 16.15 1.10
C CYS A 140 4.43 15.12 1.70
N VAL A 141 4.28 13.86 1.31
CA VAL A 141 4.98 12.73 1.95
C VAL A 141 6.50 12.83 1.75
N GLU A 142 7.24 12.80 2.86
CA GLU A 142 8.70 12.66 2.91
C GLU A 142 9.08 11.48 3.82
N LEU A 143 10.14 10.74 3.47
CA LEU A 143 10.65 9.62 4.26
C LEU A 143 12.01 9.95 4.88
N SER A 144 12.16 9.69 6.17
CA SER A 144 13.45 9.73 6.87
C SER A 144 14.47 8.82 6.19
N LYS A 145 15.69 9.32 5.98
CA LYS A 145 16.81 8.58 5.36
C LYS A 145 17.17 7.29 6.12
N THR A 146 16.82 7.19 7.40
CA THR A 146 16.94 5.96 8.18
C THR A 146 15.59 5.26 8.23
N VAL A 147 15.57 4.04 7.69
CA VAL A 147 14.48 3.06 7.78
C VAL A 147 14.92 1.90 8.68
N GLU A 148 13.99 1.05 9.11
CA GLU A 148 14.35 -0.21 9.76
C GLU A 148 13.85 -1.39 8.91
N VAL A 149 14.70 -2.40 8.74
CA VAL A 149 14.40 -3.63 7.99
C VAL A 149 15.05 -4.78 8.74
N ASP A 150 14.39 -5.94 8.82
CA ASP A 150 14.82 -7.08 9.65
C ASP A 150 15.05 -6.71 11.13
N GLY A 151 14.33 -5.70 11.62
CA GLY A 151 14.51 -5.12 12.96
C GLY A 151 15.86 -4.41 13.16
N LYS A 152 16.49 -3.94 12.08
CA LYS A 152 17.78 -3.23 12.09
C LYS A 152 17.67 -1.88 11.37
N PRO A 153 18.21 -0.79 11.92
CA PRO A 153 18.25 0.49 11.22
C PRO A 153 19.22 0.44 10.04
N LEU A 154 18.74 0.83 8.86
CA LEU A 154 19.51 1.02 7.63
C LEU A 154 19.46 2.50 7.24
N THR A 155 20.62 3.14 7.12
CA THR A 155 20.73 4.51 6.63
C THR A 155 20.93 4.49 5.12
N LEU A 156 19.91 4.92 4.39
CA LEU A 156 19.94 4.99 2.94
C LEU A 156 20.64 6.29 2.51
N SER A 157 21.56 6.19 1.56
CA SER A 157 22.11 7.37 0.89
C SER A 157 20.98 8.11 0.20
N SER A 158 20.93 9.42 0.37
CA SER A 158 19.73 10.22 0.11
C SER A 158 19.18 10.03 -1.29
N VAL A 159 18.07 9.30 -1.39
CA VAL A 159 17.22 9.32 -2.56
C VAL A 159 16.62 10.71 -2.65
N SER A 160 16.95 11.48 -3.69
CA SER A 160 16.17 12.67 -3.99
C SER A 160 14.75 12.22 -4.31
N ALA A 161 13.76 12.82 -3.66
CA ALA A 161 12.36 12.64 -4.00
C ALA A 161 12.13 13.10 -5.45
N VAL A 162 12.26 12.19 -6.41
CA VAL A 162 11.90 12.48 -7.80
C VAL A 162 10.38 12.66 -7.81
N PRO A 163 9.85 13.85 -8.14
CA PRO A 163 8.43 13.98 -8.34
C PRO A 163 8.02 13.05 -9.47
N SER A 164 7.26 12.01 -9.14
CA SER A 164 6.57 11.20 -10.14
C SER A 164 5.47 12.08 -10.75
N THR A 165 5.83 12.87 -11.76
CA THR A 165 4.88 13.49 -12.67
C THR A 165 4.28 12.38 -13.52
N ALA A 166 3.37 11.61 -12.92
CA ALA A 166 2.49 10.71 -13.63
C ALA A 166 1.61 11.56 -14.56
N ALA A 167 2.04 11.71 -15.81
CA ALA A 167 1.20 12.26 -16.86
C ALA A 167 -0.06 11.39 -16.96
N PRO A 168 -1.26 11.98 -17.08
CA PRO A 168 -2.48 11.21 -17.19
C PRO A 168 -2.48 10.43 -18.51
N SER A 169 -2.28 9.11 -18.41
CA SER A 169 -2.42 8.17 -19.51
C SER A 169 -3.84 8.19 -20.05
N THR A 170 -4.07 9.00 -21.08
CA THR A 170 -5.31 9.04 -21.85
C THR A 170 -5.36 7.83 -22.78
N THR A 171 -5.52 6.64 -22.19
CA THR A 171 -5.81 5.41 -22.93
C THR A 171 -7.21 5.55 -23.53
N ALA A 172 -7.25 5.83 -24.84
CA ALA A 172 -8.50 5.88 -25.60
C ALA A 172 -9.23 4.53 -25.49
N ALA A 173 -10.55 4.59 -25.31
CA ALA A 173 -11.38 3.40 -25.24
C ALA A 173 -11.36 2.65 -26.59
N PRO A 174 -11.18 1.32 -26.62
CA PRO A 174 -11.40 0.54 -27.83
C PRO A 174 -12.90 0.55 -28.17
N SER A 175 -13.24 1.08 -29.34
CA SER A 175 -14.63 1.13 -29.80
C SER A 175 -15.22 -0.27 -29.98
N THR A 176 -16.39 -0.48 -29.40
CA THR A 176 -17.20 -1.68 -29.62
C THR A 176 -17.67 -1.75 -31.07
N THR A 177 -17.25 -2.78 -31.80
CA THR A 177 -17.92 -3.20 -33.03
C THR A 177 -18.63 -4.52 -32.76
N ALA A 178 -19.93 -4.44 -32.48
CA ALA A 178 -20.78 -5.62 -32.40
C ALA A 178 -21.17 -6.06 -33.82
N VAL A 179 -20.89 -7.31 -34.18
CA VAL A 179 -21.53 -7.99 -35.32
C VAL A 179 -22.20 -9.25 -34.79
N SER A 180 -23.53 -9.25 -34.85
CA SER A 180 -24.38 -10.38 -34.46
C SER A 180 -24.26 -11.51 -35.48
N GLY A 181 -24.23 -12.76 -34.99
CA GLY A 181 -24.20 -13.94 -35.87
C GLY A 181 -24.24 -15.26 -35.12
N ALA A 182 -25.43 -15.71 -34.75
CA ALA A 182 -25.69 -17.06 -34.25
C ALA A 182 -26.97 -17.60 -34.93
N PRO A 183 -27.28 -18.90 -34.88
CA PRO A 183 -26.39 -20.08 -34.82
C PRO A 183 -26.70 -21.06 -36.00
N ASN A 184 -25.90 -22.10 -36.22
CA ASN A 184 -26.46 -23.34 -36.79
C ASN A 184 -25.73 -24.63 -36.38
N ALA A 185 -26.51 -25.69 -36.32
CA ALA A 185 -26.28 -26.95 -35.65
C ALA A 185 -25.52 -28.04 -36.44
N THR A 186 -25.21 -29.12 -35.70
CA THR A 186 -25.20 -30.52 -36.16
C THR A 186 -24.05 -31.03 -37.04
N THR A 187 -23.25 -31.94 -36.47
CA THR A 187 -23.18 -33.34 -36.96
C THR A 187 -22.61 -34.29 -35.89
N THR A 188 -23.19 -35.49 -35.81
CA THR A 188 -22.81 -36.60 -34.90
C THR A 188 -22.22 -37.75 -35.73
N PRO A 189 -21.28 -38.54 -35.19
CA PRO A 189 -21.53 -39.98 -34.97
C PRO A 189 -21.03 -40.44 -33.58
N THR A 190 -21.83 -41.08 -32.72
CA THR A 190 -22.27 -42.48 -32.78
C THR A 190 -21.10 -43.48 -32.61
N THR A 191 -20.67 -43.76 -31.37
CA THR A 191 -21.07 -44.91 -30.52
C THR A 191 -20.23 -46.18 -30.72
N THR A 192 -19.57 -46.67 -29.65
CA THR A 192 -19.43 -48.11 -29.35
C THR A 192 -19.34 -48.30 -27.84
N THR A 193 -20.10 -49.28 -27.35
CA THR A 193 -20.35 -49.59 -25.94
C THR A 193 -19.34 -50.59 -25.37
N THR A 194 -19.10 -50.61 -24.06
CA THR A 194 -19.05 -51.85 -23.25
C THR A 194 -19.33 -51.50 -21.78
N ASP A 195 -20.34 -52.15 -21.20
CA ASP A 195 -20.77 -52.01 -19.80
C ASP A 195 -19.90 -52.79 -18.80
N SER A 196 -19.93 -52.37 -17.53
CA SER A 196 -20.09 -53.28 -16.39
C SER A 196 -20.45 -52.55 -15.08
N ALA A 197 -21.33 -53.15 -14.29
CA ALA A 197 -21.90 -52.64 -13.03
C ALA A 197 -22.34 -53.86 -12.15
N THR A 198 -22.92 -53.78 -10.94
CA THR A 198 -23.67 -52.71 -10.24
C THR A 198 -23.61 -52.92 -8.72
N THR A 199 -23.24 -51.92 -7.91
CA THR A 199 -23.76 -51.76 -6.51
C THR A 199 -23.51 -50.33 -5.98
N ALA A 200 -24.52 -49.49 -5.72
CA ALA A 200 -25.62 -49.56 -4.74
C ALA A 200 -25.34 -48.74 -3.46
N SER A 201 -25.97 -47.56 -3.40
CA SER A 201 -26.36 -46.82 -2.18
C SER A 201 -27.46 -47.62 -1.42
N PRO A 202 -27.98 -47.24 -0.21
CA PRO A 202 -27.95 -45.90 0.41
C PRO A 202 -27.77 -45.83 1.94
N ALA A 203 -27.62 -44.60 2.47
CA ALA A 203 -28.28 -44.18 3.72
C ALA A 203 -28.29 -42.64 3.82
N ALA A 204 -29.47 -42.04 3.95
CA ALA A 204 -29.64 -40.65 4.35
C ALA A 204 -29.96 -40.58 5.85
N SER A 205 -29.60 -39.49 6.52
CA SER A 205 -30.39 -39.04 7.67
C SER A 205 -30.39 -37.52 7.81
N SER A 206 -31.59 -36.99 7.98
CA SER A 206 -31.89 -35.59 8.24
C SER A 206 -31.72 -35.28 9.74
N ALA A 207 -31.24 -34.08 10.06
CA ALA A 207 -31.43 -33.48 11.37
C ALA A 207 -31.75 -31.98 11.23
N LYS A 208 -32.83 -31.57 11.89
CA LYS A 208 -33.46 -30.24 11.82
C LYS A 208 -32.95 -29.36 12.98
N PRO A 209 -32.86 -28.02 12.86
CA PRO A 209 -32.21 -27.19 13.89
C PRO A 209 -33.00 -27.12 15.20
N LEU A 210 -32.26 -27.03 16.32
CA LEU A 210 -32.79 -26.63 17.62
C LEU A 210 -32.44 -25.16 17.89
N ALA A 211 -33.40 -24.44 18.44
CA ALA A 211 -33.27 -23.05 18.89
C ALA A 211 -33.47 -22.98 20.42
N LEU A 212 -33.22 -21.79 20.97
CA LEU A 212 -33.48 -21.34 22.35
C LEU A 212 -32.54 -21.86 23.47
N PRO A 213 -32.43 -21.13 24.61
CA PRO A 213 -33.12 -19.88 24.95
C PRO A 213 -32.21 -18.65 25.16
N CYS A 214 -32.83 -17.48 24.99
CA CYS A 214 -32.34 -16.20 25.49
C CYS A 214 -32.32 -16.20 27.03
N VAL A 215 -31.25 -15.70 27.64
CA VAL A 215 -31.23 -15.35 29.08
C VAL A 215 -31.04 -13.85 29.20
N ALA A 216 -32.14 -13.13 29.41
CA ALA A 216 -32.13 -11.73 29.78
C ALA A 216 -31.96 -11.62 31.30
N THR A 217 -30.79 -11.19 31.77
CA THR A 217 -30.59 -10.79 33.18
C THR A 217 -30.70 -9.28 33.29
N ALA A 218 -31.90 -8.81 33.62
CA ALA A 218 -32.12 -7.48 34.17
C ALA A 218 -32.36 -7.60 35.67
N ILE A 219 -31.77 -6.70 36.46
CA ILE A 219 -32.19 -6.16 37.78
C ILE A 219 -30.97 -5.41 38.34
N GLY A 220 -31.14 -4.16 38.79
CA GLY A 220 -30.03 -3.41 39.41
C GLY A 220 -30.10 -1.88 39.39
N ILE A 221 -31.29 -1.26 39.29
CA ILE A 221 -31.40 0.19 39.51
C ILE A 221 -31.32 0.44 41.01
N VAL A 222 -30.20 1.00 41.47
CA VAL A 222 -30.12 1.67 42.79
C VAL A 222 -29.93 3.16 42.52
N GLY A 223 -31.06 3.87 42.42
CA GLY A 223 -31.06 5.32 42.56
C GLY A 223 -30.96 5.68 44.03
N LEU A 224 -29.81 6.19 44.47
CA LEU A 224 -29.68 6.82 45.78
C LEU A 224 -29.70 8.34 45.60
N SER A 225 -30.90 8.91 45.60
CA SER A 225 -31.08 10.34 45.81
C SER A 225 -30.76 10.67 47.27
N LEU A 226 -29.85 11.62 47.50
CA LEU A 226 -29.77 12.32 48.77
C LEU A 226 -29.62 13.81 48.53
N THR A 227 -30.73 14.52 48.68
CA THR A 227 -30.81 15.95 49.02
C THR A 227 -30.05 16.20 50.33
N LEU A 228 -29.27 17.28 50.48
CA LEU A 228 -29.71 18.67 50.43
C LEU A 228 -28.51 19.62 50.20
#